data_AF-A0A7X3TCG4-F1
#
_entry.id   AF-A0A7X3TCG4-F1
#
_cell.length_a   1.000
_cell.length_b   1.000
_cell.length_c   1.000
_cell.angle_alpha   90.00
_cell.angle_beta   90.00
_cell.angle_gamma   90.00
#
_symmetry.space_group_name_H-M   'P 1'
#
loop_
_entity.id
_entity.type
_entity.pdbx_description
1 polymer ?
#
loop_
_entity_poly.entity_id
_entity_poly.type
_entity_poly.pdbx_seq_one_letter_code
_entity_poly.pdbx_strand_id
1 'polypeptide(L)'
;PVSPEDTSEVVLKDHQLIENETWDPEKTYIVQGTVEIPQNITLNIRPGTTVKFKRDALLIVRGILKIGTPLDQDPVTRLVHLTSDTVGPAPGDWNGILFDHTHDLESFVRGAVIAYATVALDIQTASPTVAACVFRQNKTAIALDGSDARVQHNDILDNHIGISTLGRQTRPRIERNNITKNETGIFCENVQSIIQNNNLNTNIFALRLNVKFDLVVTSNWWGNSDTTEIANVIVDGADPVLTTKQIGTVHYEPFADTRIADAGFPYPGLLTGLKK
;
A
#
# COMPACT_ATOMS: atom_id res chain seq x y z
N PRO A 1 19.75 -21.20 28.54
CA PRO A 1 19.26 -22.02 27.40
C PRO A 1 17.81 -21.64 27.10
N VAL A 2 17.62 -20.74 26.14
CA VAL A 2 16.28 -20.41 25.62
C VAL A 2 15.96 -21.49 24.59
N SER A 3 14.89 -22.26 24.84
CA SER A 3 14.33 -23.22 23.88
C SER A 3 14.04 -22.52 22.55
N PRO A 4 14.20 -23.16 21.38
CA PRO A 4 13.62 -22.61 20.16
C PRO A 4 12.11 -22.49 20.43
N GLU A 5 11.55 -21.29 20.27
CA GLU A 5 10.10 -21.12 20.17
C GLU A 5 9.66 -21.95 18.96
N ASP A 6 8.97 -23.05 19.20
CA ASP A 6 8.37 -23.88 18.17
C ASP A 6 7.20 -23.08 17.59
N THR A 7 7.49 -22.13 16.69
CA THR A 7 6.47 -21.39 15.96
C THR A 7 5.73 -22.39 15.09
N SER A 8 4.56 -22.84 15.56
CA SER A 8 3.75 -23.80 14.80
C SER A 8 3.29 -23.14 13.49
N GLU A 9 3.52 -23.81 12.37
CA GLU A 9 3.01 -23.38 11.06
C GLU A 9 1.55 -23.81 10.88
N VAL A 10 0.71 -22.91 10.36
CA VAL A 10 -0.69 -23.17 9.99
C VAL A 10 -0.83 -23.02 8.49
N VAL A 11 -1.09 -24.12 7.77
CA VAL A 11 -1.30 -24.10 6.32
C VAL A 11 -2.78 -23.92 6.02
N LEU A 12 -3.11 -22.84 5.31
CA LEU A 12 -4.45 -22.47 4.88
C LEU A 12 -4.57 -22.73 3.37
N LYS A 13 -5.14 -23.89 3.02
CA LYS A 13 -5.31 -24.29 1.61
C LYS A 13 -6.74 -24.05 1.15
N ASP A 14 -6.94 -23.15 0.19
CA ASP A 14 -8.26 -22.81 -0.37
C ASP A 14 -9.31 -22.57 0.73
N HIS A 15 -8.92 -21.80 1.75
CA HIS A 15 -9.63 -21.66 3.03
C HIS A 15 -10.67 -20.55 2.97
N GLN A 16 -11.93 -20.89 3.18
CA GLN A 16 -13.00 -19.92 3.35
C GLN A 16 -13.36 -19.85 4.84
N LEU A 17 -13.34 -18.65 5.42
CA LEU A 17 -13.75 -18.47 6.81
C LEU A 17 -15.26 -18.75 6.94
N ILE A 18 -15.64 -19.51 7.97
CA ILE A 18 -17.05 -19.80 8.31
C ILE A 18 -17.55 -19.00 9.51
N GLU A 19 -16.63 -18.42 10.28
CA GLU A 19 -16.86 -17.55 11.42
C GLU A 19 -15.69 -16.57 11.57
N ASN A 20 -15.81 -15.62 12.50
CA ASN A 20 -14.73 -14.68 12.78
C ASN A 20 -13.46 -15.42 13.21
N GLU A 21 -12.34 -15.09 12.58
CA GLU A 21 -11.05 -15.73 12.85
C GLU A 21 -10.03 -14.69 13.36
N THR A 22 -9.10 -15.16 14.19
CA THR A 22 -7.96 -14.35 14.67
C THR A 22 -6.66 -15.09 14.40
N TRP A 23 -5.72 -14.39 13.78
CA TRP A 23 -4.36 -14.88 13.50
C TRP A 23 -3.36 -14.25 14.45
N ASP A 24 -2.70 -15.10 15.23
CA ASP A 24 -1.93 -14.74 16.41
C ASP A 24 -0.41 -14.91 16.18
N PRO A 25 0.42 -14.08 16.82
CA PRO A 25 1.85 -14.00 16.54
C PRO A 25 2.66 -15.23 16.97
N GLU A 26 2.09 -16.14 17.76
CA GLU A 26 2.72 -17.41 18.13
C GLU A 26 2.80 -18.41 16.97
N LYS A 27 2.13 -18.11 15.84
CA LYS A 27 2.06 -18.97 14.66
C LYS A 27 2.53 -18.25 13.40
N THR A 28 3.03 -19.03 12.45
CA THR A 28 3.24 -18.57 11.07
C THR A 28 2.12 -19.13 10.20
N TYR A 29 1.41 -18.27 9.48
CA TYR A 29 0.32 -18.68 8.59
C TYR A 29 0.83 -18.79 7.16
N ILE A 30 0.64 -19.95 6.53
CA ILE A 30 1.04 -20.21 5.15
C ILE A 30 -0.21 -20.29 4.28
N VAL A 31 -0.42 -19.30 3.43
CA VAL A 31 -1.57 -19.26 2.50
C VAL A 31 -1.21 -19.99 1.21
N GLN A 32 -1.99 -21.01 0.88
CA GLN A 32 -1.87 -21.79 -0.36
C GLN A 32 -3.18 -21.73 -1.15
N GLY A 33 -3.14 -21.16 -2.36
CA GLY A 33 -4.36 -20.88 -3.11
C GLY A 33 -5.08 -19.66 -2.55
N THR A 34 -6.40 -19.75 -2.40
CA THR A 34 -7.22 -18.60 -1.98
C THR A 34 -7.61 -18.69 -0.52
N VAL A 35 -7.46 -17.61 0.24
CA VAL A 35 -8.20 -17.41 1.50
C VAL A 35 -9.32 -16.42 1.24
N GLU A 36 -10.54 -16.73 1.64
CA GLU A 36 -11.68 -15.82 1.49
C GLU A 36 -12.28 -15.47 2.85
N ILE A 37 -12.54 -14.18 3.05
CA ILE A 37 -13.31 -13.63 4.16
C ILE A 37 -14.69 -13.26 3.61
N PRO A 38 -15.73 -14.10 3.84
CA PRO A 38 -17.08 -13.80 3.36
C PRO A 38 -17.69 -12.57 4.03
N GLN A 39 -18.81 -12.08 3.47
CA GLN A 39 -19.60 -11.01 4.08
C GLN A 39 -19.97 -11.34 5.53
N ASN A 40 -20.01 -10.31 6.38
CA ASN A 40 -20.33 -10.39 7.81
C ASN A 40 -19.33 -11.18 8.67
N ILE A 41 -18.21 -11.64 8.09
CA ILE A 41 -17.11 -12.28 8.82
C ILE A 41 -15.94 -11.32 8.92
N THR A 42 -15.25 -11.35 10.06
CA THR A 42 -14.04 -10.58 10.32
C THR A 42 -12.83 -11.50 10.45
N LEU A 43 -11.75 -11.17 9.73
CA LEU A 43 -10.42 -11.69 10.01
C LEU A 43 -9.60 -10.62 10.75
N ASN A 44 -9.07 -10.98 11.92
CA ASN A 44 -8.14 -10.15 12.69
C ASN A 44 -6.73 -10.73 12.61
N ILE A 45 -5.78 -10.03 11.99
CA ILE A 45 -4.36 -10.42 11.98
C ILE A 45 -3.63 -9.55 12.99
N ARG A 46 -3.26 -10.13 14.14
CA ARG A 46 -2.70 -9.36 15.27
C ARG A 46 -1.27 -8.86 15.02
N PRO A 47 -0.85 -7.76 15.67
CA PRO A 47 0.53 -7.27 15.60
C PRO A 47 1.56 -8.37 15.93
N GLY A 48 2.61 -8.48 15.11
CA GLY A 48 3.66 -9.49 15.26
C GLY A 48 3.42 -10.78 14.48
N THR A 49 2.24 -10.96 13.88
CA THR A 49 1.92 -12.15 13.08
C THR A 49 2.70 -12.16 11.76
N THR A 50 3.18 -13.33 11.37
CA THR A 50 3.78 -13.56 10.04
C THR A 50 2.84 -14.39 9.18
N VAL A 51 2.52 -13.88 8.00
CA VAL A 51 1.73 -14.53 6.97
C VAL A 51 2.60 -14.66 5.72
N LYS A 52 2.81 -15.90 5.26
CA LYS A 52 3.55 -16.18 4.04
C LYS A 52 2.62 -16.72 2.97
N PHE A 53 2.74 -16.21 1.76
CA PHE A 53 1.92 -16.56 0.61
C PHE A 53 2.71 -17.45 -0.34
N LYS A 54 2.16 -18.63 -0.65
CA LYS A 54 2.66 -19.47 -1.75
C LYS A 54 2.45 -18.76 -3.09
N ARG A 55 3.05 -19.32 -4.14
CA ARG A 55 2.93 -18.78 -5.49
C ARG A 55 1.46 -18.62 -5.89
N ASP A 56 1.11 -17.48 -6.48
CA ASP A 56 -0.23 -17.14 -6.96
C ASP A 56 -1.33 -17.09 -5.86
N ALA A 57 -0.95 -17.16 -4.58
CA ALA A 57 -1.91 -17.11 -3.48
C ALA A 57 -2.58 -15.74 -3.36
N LEU A 58 -3.83 -15.72 -2.92
CA LEU A 58 -4.69 -14.54 -2.87
C LEU A 58 -5.52 -14.53 -1.57
N LEU A 59 -5.62 -13.37 -0.92
CA LEU A 59 -6.59 -13.13 0.15
C LEU A 59 -7.74 -12.26 -0.39
N ILE A 60 -8.96 -12.80 -0.44
CA ILE A 60 -10.16 -12.08 -0.88
C ILE A 60 -10.95 -11.60 0.32
N VAL A 61 -11.26 -10.30 0.35
CA VAL A 61 -12.01 -9.63 1.41
C VAL A 61 -13.38 -9.21 0.85
N ARG A 62 -14.42 -9.96 1.21
CA ARG A 62 -15.84 -9.57 1.06
C ARG A 62 -16.48 -9.15 2.39
N GLY A 63 -15.87 -9.52 3.51
CA GLY A 63 -16.21 -9.11 4.87
C GLY A 63 -15.30 -8.00 5.38
N ILE A 64 -14.79 -8.16 6.60
CA ILE A 64 -13.93 -7.18 7.28
C ILE A 64 -12.53 -7.75 7.48
N LEU A 65 -11.50 -6.98 7.15
CA LEU A 65 -10.10 -7.32 7.39
C LEU A 65 -9.43 -6.28 8.28
N LYS A 66 -8.94 -6.72 9.44
CA LYS A 66 -8.19 -5.89 10.41
C LYS A 66 -6.77 -6.42 10.52
N ILE A 67 -5.79 -5.67 10.03
CA ILE A 67 -4.36 -6.03 10.07
C ILE A 67 -3.60 -5.09 11.01
N GLY A 68 -2.94 -5.68 12.00
CA GLY A 68 -2.01 -5.03 12.89
C GLY A 68 -2.67 -4.24 14.02
N THR A 69 -2.12 -3.09 14.39
CA THR A 69 -2.52 -2.38 15.61
C THR A 69 -3.84 -1.63 15.39
N PRO A 70 -4.88 -1.84 16.21
CA PRO A 70 -6.13 -1.09 16.13
C PRO A 70 -5.94 0.42 16.02
N LEU A 71 -6.83 1.11 15.29
CA LEU A 71 -6.72 2.54 14.98
C LEU A 71 -6.83 3.44 16.22
N ASP A 72 -7.45 2.95 17.29
CA ASP A 72 -7.62 3.63 18.58
C ASP A 72 -6.49 3.33 19.59
N GLN A 73 -5.48 2.56 19.18
CA GLN A 73 -4.36 2.16 20.03
C GLN A 73 -3.04 2.74 19.51
N ASP A 74 -2.32 3.43 20.39
CA ASP A 74 -0.99 3.96 20.14
C ASP A 74 -0.02 3.56 21.26
N PRO A 75 1.27 3.31 20.97
CA PRO A 75 1.90 3.29 19.64
C PRO A 75 1.76 1.93 18.92
N VAL A 76 2.14 1.87 17.63
CA VAL A 76 2.45 0.58 16.99
C VAL A 76 3.72 0.01 17.63
N THR A 77 3.65 -1.21 18.15
CA THR A 77 4.76 -1.85 18.89
C THR A 77 5.35 -3.09 18.23
N ARG A 78 4.58 -3.75 17.36
CA ARG A 78 4.99 -4.95 16.59
C ARG A 78 4.40 -4.86 15.19
N LEU A 79 5.12 -5.38 14.20
CA LEU A 79 4.69 -5.36 12.80
C LEU A 79 4.06 -6.69 12.39
N VAL A 80 3.02 -6.62 11.57
CA VAL A 80 2.57 -7.79 10.80
C VAL A 80 3.44 -7.91 9.55
N HIS A 81 3.91 -9.12 9.25
CA HIS A 81 4.69 -9.39 8.06
C HIS A 81 3.87 -10.21 7.06
N LEU A 82 3.56 -9.63 5.90
CA LEU A 82 2.90 -10.30 4.78
C LEU A 82 3.90 -10.40 3.62
N THR A 83 4.32 -11.62 3.30
CA THR A 83 5.44 -11.86 2.38
C THR A 83 5.26 -13.13 1.56
N SER A 84 6.06 -13.30 0.51
CA SER A 84 6.18 -14.56 -0.21
C SER A 84 6.79 -15.68 0.67
N ASP A 85 6.33 -16.91 0.47
CA ASP A 85 6.91 -18.15 1.04
C ASP A 85 7.98 -18.79 0.12
N THR A 86 8.36 -18.12 -0.97
CA THR A 86 9.41 -18.62 -1.87
C THR A 86 10.81 -18.38 -1.30
N VAL A 87 11.75 -19.25 -1.70
CA VAL A 87 13.18 -19.01 -1.46
C VAL A 87 13.65 -17.97 -2.48
N GLY A 88 14.20 -16.86 -2.01
CA GLY A 88 14.60 -15.74 -2.87
C GLY A 88 13.40 -14.98 -3.43
N PRO A 89 12.61 -14.33 -2.56
CA PRO A 89 11.34 -13.75 -2.96
C PRO A 89 11.51 -12.60 -3.96
N ALA A 90 10.58 -12.51 -4.91
CA ALA A 90 10.59 -11.52 -5.98
C ALA A 90 9.20 -10.87 -6.17
N PRO A 91 9.13 -9.63 -6.69
CA PRO A 91 7.85 -8.98 -6.97
C PRO A 91 6.94 -9.82 -7.86
N GLY A 92 5.72 -10.08 -7.39
CA GLY A 92 4.73 -10.87 -8.10
C GLY A 92 4.76 -12.38 -7.81
N ASP A 93 5.40 -12.78 -6.71
CA ASP A 93 5.36 -14.17 -6.27
C ASP A 93 3.95 -14.58 -5.81
N TRP A 94 3.19 -13.66 -5.21
CA TRP A 94 1.80 -13.89 -4.82
C TRP A 94 0.89 -12.79 -5.36
N ASN A 95 -0.42 -13.05 -5.43
CA ASN A 95 -1.33 -12.15 -6.14
C ASN A 95 -1.62 -10.88 -5.37
N GLY A 96 -1.90 -10.99 -4.07
CA GLY A 96 -2.22 -9.82 -3.25
C GLY A 96 -3.28 -10.04 -2.19
N ILE A 97 -3.73 -8.94 -1.62
CA ILE A 97 -4.98 -8.84 -0.86
C ILE A 97 -5.96 -8.04 -1.71
N LEU A 98 -7.07 -8.68 -2.09
CA LEU A 98 -8.14 -8.07 -2.86
C LEU A 98 -9.31 -7.72 -1.94
N PHE A 99 -9.63 -6.43 -1.81
CA PHE A 99 -10.94 -6.01 -1.31
C PHE A 99 -11.92 -6.03 -2.48
N ASP A 100 -12.83 -7.01 -2.48
CA ASP A 100 -13.77 -7.26 -3.57
C ASP A 100 -15.13 -6.64 -3.25
N HIS A 101 -15.28 -5.35 -3.58
CA HIS A 101 -16.53 -4.60 -3.51
C HIS A 101 -17.24 -4.63 -2.14
N THR A 102 -16.45 -4.69 -1.05
CA THR A 102 -16.96 -4.58 0.31
C THR A 102 -17.25 -3.12 0.68
N HIS A 103 -18.36 -2.91 1.39
CA HIS A 103 -18.79 -1.60 1.87
C HIS A 103 -18.61 -1.47 3.39
N ASP A 104 -17.74 -2.29 3.97
CA ASP A 104 -17.44 -2.19 5.39
C ASP A 104 -16.65 -0.91 5.70
N LEU A 105 -16.86 -0.39 6.91
CA LEU A 105 -16.22 0.83 7.40
C LEU A 105 -15.16 0.52 8.48
N GLU A 106 -14.90 -0.76 8.73
CA GLU A 106 -14.08 -1.20 9.86
C GLU A 106 -12.73 -1.77 9.44
N SER A 107 -12.52 -2.06 8.16
CA SER A 107 -11.26 -2.61 7.67
C SER A 107 -10.13 -1.60 7.78
N PHE A 108 -8.98 -2.08 8.23
CA PHE A 108 -7.76 -1.30 8.28
C PHE A 108 -6.52 -2.18 8.11
N VAL A 109 -5.45 -1.55 7.62
CA VAL A 109 -4.11 -2.11 7.59
C VAL A 109 -3.19 -1.11 8.29
N ARG A 110 -2.70 -1.47 9.49
CA ARG A 110 -1.89 -0.59 10.31
C ARG A 110 -0.73 -1.28 11.01
N GLY A 111 0.49 -0.82 10.77
CA GLY A 111 1.68 -1.47 11.35
C GLY A 111 2.04 -2.77 10.62
N ALA A 112 2.04 -2.76 9.29
CA ALA A 112 2.35 -3.93 8.48
C ALA A 112 3.52 -3.70 7.52
N VAL A 113 4.24 -4.76 7.20
CA VAL A 113 5.20 -4.82 6.09
C VAL A 113 4.61 -5.77 5.04
N ILE A 114 4.35 -5.25 3.84
CA ILE A 114 3.75 -6.01 2.73
C ILE A 114 4.71 -6.01 1.54
N ALA A 115 5.14 -7.20 1.15
CA ALA A 115 6.19 -7.35 0.15
C ALA A 115 5.98 -8.48 -0.84
N TYR A 116 6.58 -8.33 -2.03
CA TYR A 116 6.68 -9.35 -3.09
C TYR A 116 5.36 -9.73 -3.76
N ALA A 117 4.31 -8.92 -3.62
CA ALA A 117 3.02 -9.12 -4.26
C ALA A 117 3.01 -8.64 -5.72
N THR A 118 2.06 -9.15 -6.51
CA THR A 118 1.67 -8.56 -7.78
C THR A 118 0.96 -7.24 -7.51
N VAL A 119 -0.13 -7.26 -6.73
CA VAL A 119 -0.74 -6.04 -6.19
C VAL A 119 -0.89 -6.24 -4.68
N ALA A 120 -0.11 -5.53 -3.85
CA ALA A 120 -0.10 -5.81 -2.42
C ALA A 120 -1.46 -5.55 -1.76
N LEU A 121 -2.07 -4.40 -2.03
CA LEU A 121 -3.48 -4.13 -1.73
C LEU A 121 -4.20 -3.72 -3.03
N ASP A 122 -5.12 -4.56 -3.50
CA ASP A 122 -6.04 -4.25 -4.59
C ASP A 122 -7.40 -3.89 -3.97
N ILE A 123 -7.75 -2.60 -3.97
CA ILE A 123 -8.90 -2.08 -3.23
C ILE A 123 -9.99 -1.66 -4.21
N GLN A 124 -10.97 -2.55 -4.44
CA GLN A 124 -12.06 -2.33 -5.37
C GLN A 124 -13.34 -1.94 -4.62
N THR A 125 -13.77 -0.70 -4.82
CA THR A 125 -14.96 -0.07 -4.21
C THR A 125 -15.12 -0.27 -2.71
N ALA A 126 -14.00 -0.37 -1.99
CA ALA A 126 -13.89 -0.41 -0.53
C ALA A 126 -13.10 0.79 -0.02
N SER A 127 -13.19 1.15 1.26
CA SER A 127 -12.51 2.35 1.79
C SER A 127 -11.79 2.09 3.12
N PRO A 128 -10.87 1.12 3.20
CA PRO A 128 -10.12 0.87 4.43
C PRO A 128 -9.16 2.02 4.77
N THR A 129 -8.75 2.09 6.03
CA THR A 129 -7.61 2.94 6.44
C THR A 129 -6.31 2.16 6.27
N VAL A 130 -5.35 2.71 5.51
CA VAL A 130 -4.01 2.16 5.32
C VAL A 130 -3.00 3.12 5.93
N ALA A 131 -2.45 2.76 7.10
CA ALA A 131 -1.63 3.68 7.88
C ALA A 131 -0.39 3.04 8.49
N ALA A 132 0.72 3.78 8.65
CA ALA A 132 1.90 3.27 9.34
C ALA A 132 2.35 1.89 8.82
N CYS A 133 2.40 1.73 7.49
CA CYS A 133 2.85 0.50 6.84
C CYS A 133 4.10 0.73 6.00
N VAL A 134 4.76 -0.38 5.65
CA VAL A 134 5.86 -0.42 4.68
C VAL A 134 5.46 -1.31 3.52
N PHE A 135 5.42 -0.74 2.32
CA PHE A 135 5.16 -1.46 1.08
C PHE A 135 6.44 -1.51 0.26
N ARG A 136 6.97 -2.71 0.02
CA ARG A 136 8.24 -2.86 -0.69
C ARG A 136 8.32 -4.02 -1.65
N GLN A 137 9.03 -3.84 -2.76
CA GLN A 137 9.30 -4.91 -3.72
C GLN A 137 8.01 -5.58 -4.24
N ASN A 138 6.95 -4.81 -4.42
CA ASN A 138 5.72 -5.24 -5.09
C ASN A 138 5.74 -4.76 -6.55
N LYS A 139 4.95 -5.38 -7.43
CA LYS A 139 4.70 -4.76 -8.75
C LYS A 139 3.85 -3.51 -8.55
N THR A 140 2.70 -3.62 -7.89
CA THR A 140 1.94 -2.46 -7.41
C THR A 140 1.78 -2.55 -5.89
N ALA A 141 2.12 -1.49 -5.16
CA ALA A 141 1.96 -1.50 -3.71
C ALA A 141 0.49 -1.31 -3.29
N ILE A 142 -0.18 -0.27 -3.80
CA ILE A 142 -1.60 -0.02 -3.50
C ILE A 142 -2.32 0.35 -4.81
N ALA A 143 -3.36 -0.39 -5.17
CA ALA A 143 -4.30 -0.01 -6.21
C ALA A 143 -5.63 0.40 -5.57
N LEU A 144 -6.09 1.60 -5.90
CA LEU A 144 -7.34 2.18 -5.42
C LEU A 144 -8.29 2.28 -6.61
N ASP A 145 -9.21 1.33 -6.77
CA ASP A 145 -10.21 1.33 -7.84
C ASP A 145 -11.59 1.67 -7.25
N GLY A 146 -12.06 2.88 -7.50
CA GLY A 146 -13.35 3.32 -6.95
C GLY A 146 -13.35 3.41 -5.41
N SER A 147 -12.20 3.72 -4.80
CA SER A 147 -11.99 3.75 -3.35
C SER A 147 -11.83 5.17 -2.78
N ASP A 148 -12.42 5.45 -1.60
CA ASP A 148 -12.19 6.64 -0.78
C ASP A 148 -11.16 6.39 0.35
N ALA A 149 -10.34 5.33 0.23
CA ALA A 149 -9.39 4.92 1.25
C ALA A 149 -8.48 6.06 1.72
N ARG A 150 -8.12 6.00 3.00
CA ARG A 150 -7.16 6.92 3.63
C ARG A 150 -5.80 6.24 3.69
N VAL A 151 -4.86 6.71 2.89
CA VAL A 151 -3.47 6.21 2.79
C VAL A 151 -2.54 7.23 3.43
N GLN A 152 -2.01 6.93 4.62
CA GLN A 152 -1.20 7.89 5.36
C GLN A 152 -0.04 7.31 6.18
N HIS A 153 1.02 8.10 6.38
CA HIS A 153 2.16 7.68 7.21
C HIS A 153 2.77 6.34 6.76
N ASN A 154 2.77 6.07 5.46
CA ASN A 154 3.36 4.85 4.90
C ASN A 154 4.72 5.14 4.26
N ASP A 155 5.62 4.18 4.33
CA ASP A 155 6.80 4.11 3.48
C ASP A 155 6.50 3.17 2.30
N ILE A 156 6.42 3.72 1.10
CA ILE A 156 6.11 3.01 -0.15
C ILE A 156 7.35 3.10 -1.04
N LEU A 157 8.15 2.04 -1.04
CA LEU A 157 9.48 2.07 -1.65
C LEU A 157 9.85 0.82 -2.43
N ASP A 158 10.70 0.99 -3.44
CA ASP A 158 11.24 -0.11 -4.25
C ASP A 158 10.14 -0.98 -4.88
N ASN A 159 9.01 -0.36 -5.28
CA ASN A 159 7.94 -1.01 -6.06
C ASN A 159 8.02 -0.58 -7.53
N HIS A 160 7.38 -1.34 -8.43
CA HIS A 160 7.23 -0.86 -9.81
C HIS A 160 6.27 0.34 -9.86
N ILE A 161 5.08 0.20 -9.26
CA ILE A 161 4.12 1.28 -9.01
C ILE A 161 3.89 1.40 -7.50
N GLY A 162 4.05 2.60 -6.95
CA GLY A 162 3.75 2.88 -5.55
C GLY A 162 2.24 2.87 -5.29
N ILE A 163 1.54 3.87 -5.81
CA ILE A 163 0.08 3.97 -5.69
C ILE A 163 -0.53 4.13 -7.09
N SER A 164 -1.55 3.33 -7.41
CA SER A 164 -2.39 3.53 -8.58
C SER A 164 -3.78 4.01 -8.14
N THR A 165 -4.29 5.06 -8.77
CA THR A 165 -5.67 5.54 -8.52
C THR A 165 -6.51 5.43 -9.78
N LEU A 166 -7.64 4.73 -9.67
CA LEU A 166 -8.61 4.48 -10.72
C LEU A 166 -10.03 4.76 -10.18
N GLY A 167 -10.97 4.95 -11.09
CA GLY A 167 -12.36 5.21 -10.77
C GLY A 167 -12.70 6.70 -10.83
N ARG A 168 -13.96 6.97 -11.13
CA ARG A 168 -14.53 8.33 -11.15
C ARG A 168 -15.36 8.52 -9.89
N GLN A 169 -15.54 9.77 -9.46
CA GLN A 169 -16.42 10.14 -8.34
C GLN A 169 -15.96 9.63 -6.97
N THR A 170 -14.67 9.30 -6.83
CA THR A 170 -14.05 8.92 -5.57
C THR A 170 -12.90 9.86 -5.25
N ARG A 171 -12.64 10.06 -3.97
CA ARG A 171 -11.72 11.05 -3.43
C ARG A 171 -10.79 10.38 -2.41
N PRO A 172 -9.93 9.44 -2.86
CA PRO A 172 -8.94 8.84 -1.98
C PRO A 172 -8.02 9.93 -1.40
N ARG A 173 -7.59 9.74 -0.16
CA ARG A 173 -6.74 10.69 0.56
C ARG A 173 -5.36 10.09 0.77
N ILE A 174 -4.38 10.58 0.02
CA ILE A 174 -2.98 10.15 0.04
C ILE A 174 -2.18 11.26 0.70
N GLU A 175 -1.85 11.10 1.99
CA GLU A 175 -1.25 12.16 2.79
C GLU A 175 -0.12 11.66 3.68
N ARG A 176 0.93 12.46 3.87
CA ARG A 176 1.99 12.15 4.83
C ARG A 176 2.68 10.80 4.56
N ASN A 177 2.83 10.41 3.31
CA ASN A 177 3.56 9.20 2.93
C ASN A 177 4.98 9.56 2.44
N ASN A 178 5.93 8.63 2.60
CA ASN A 178 7.16 8.62 1.83
C ASN A 178 6.97 7.66 0.65
N ILE A 179 6.94 8.20 -0.56
CA ILE A 179 6.79 7.43 -1.80
C ILE A 179 8.08 7.62 -2.56
N THR A 180 8.99 6.65 -2.46
CA THR A 180 10.39 6.82 -2.88
C THR A 180 10.94 5.60 -3.58
N LYS A 181 11.87 5.75 -4.53
CA LYS A 181 12.52 4.61 -5.22
C LYS A 181 11.57 3.67 -5.96
N ASN A 182 10.37 4.12 -6.30
CA ASN A 182 9.50 3.38 -7.20
C ASN A 182 9.83 3.75 -8.65
N GLU A 183 9.53 2.89 -9.63
CA GLU A 183 9.61 3.32 -11.03
C GLU A 183 8.56 4.41 -11.30
N THR A 184 7.33 4.19 -10.84
CA THR A 184 6.30 5.24 -10.77
C THR A 184 5.82 5.38 -9.33
N GLY A 185 5.97 6.57 -8.73
CA GLY A 185 5.49 6.87 -7.39
C GLY A 185 3.97 6.79 -7.31
N ILE A 186 3.30 7.66 -8.07
CA ILE A 186 1.84 7.65 -8.20
C ILE A 186 1.44 7.58 -9.67
N PHE A 187 0.70 6.55 -10.06
CA PHE A 187 0.02 6.46 -11.35
C PHE A 187 -1.43 6.89 -11.17
N CYS A 188 -1.82 8.04 -11.72
CA CYS A 188 -3.08 8.69 -11.40
C CYS A 188 -4.03 8.70 -12.61
N GLU A 189 -5.15 8.00 -12.48
CA GLU A 189 -6.29 8.07 -13.40
C GLU A 189 -7.52 8.71 -12.73
N ASN A 190 -7.42 9.08 -11.46
CA ASN A 190 -8.47 9.77 -10.71
C ASN A 190 -8.03 11.18 -10.27
N VAL A 191 -8.54 12.20 -10.98
CA VAL A 191 -8.21 13.61 -10.70
C VAL A 191 -8.88 14.21 -9.45
N GLN A 192 -9.75 13.46 -8.79
CA GLN A 192 -10.34 13.90 -7.52
C GLN A 192 -9.50 13.48 -6.31
N SER A 193 -8.44 12.67 -6.51
CA SER A 193 -7.53 12.25 -5.44
C SER A 193 -6.95 13.45 -4.69
N ILE A 194 -7.00 13.42 -3.35
CA ILE A 194 -6.32 14.41 -2.51
C ILE A 194 -4.91 13.88 -2.26
N ILE A 195 -3.93 14.49 -2.94
CA ILE A 195 -2.51 14.11 -2.84
C ILE A 195 -1.74 15.31 -2.29
N GLN A 196 -1.48 15.32 -0.99
CA GLN A 196 -0.82 16.45 -0.32
C GLN A 196 0.00 16.00 0.87
N ASN A 197 0.99 16.80 1.22
CA ASN A 197 1.87 16.55 2.35
C ASN A 197 2.66 15.23 2.24
N ASN A 198 2.98 14.75 1.03
CA ASN A 198 3.82 13.56 0.81
C ASN A 198 5.25 13.95 0.42
N ASN A 199 6.19 13.03 0.66
CA ASN A 199 7.54 13.06 0.10
C ASN A 199 7.57 12.16 -1.15
N LEU A 200 7.63 12.75 -2.35
CA LEU A 200 7.54 12.10 -3.67
C LEU A 200 8.90 12.04 -4.40
N ASN A 201 9.99 11.87 -3.65
CA ASN A 201 11.36 12.01 -4.17
C ASN A 201 11.97 10.66 -4.60
N THR A 202 13.02 10.67 -5.42
CA THR A 202 13.83 9.49 -5.81
C THR A 202 13.08 8.36 -6.54
N ASN A 203 11.85 8.61 -6.99
CA ASN A 203 11.20 7.74 -7.99
C ASN A 203 11.78 8.03 -9.38
N ILE A 204 11.68 7.10 -10.33
CA ILE A 204 12.01 7.43 -11.74
C ILE A 204 11.02 8.47 -12.24
N PHE A 205 9.74 8.25 -12.02
CA PHE A 205 8.67 9.25 -12.17
C PHE A 205 7.92 9.37 -10.84
N ALA A 206 7.89 10.58 -10.27
CA ALA A 206 7.18 10.86 -9.03
C ALA A 206 5.67 10.70 -9.22
N LEU A 207 5.13 11.24 -10.32
CA LEU A 207 3.72 11.15 -10.67
C LEU A 207 3.54 11.01 -12.18
N ARG A 208 2.65 10.10 -12.59
CA ARG A 208 2.20 9.97 -13.97
C ARG A 208 0.69 10.18 -14.02
N LEU A 209 0.24 11.22 -14.70
CA LEU A 209 -1.18 11.46 -14.96
C LEU A 209 -1.58 10.69 -16.22
N ASN A 210 -2.69 9.97 -16.19
CA ASN A 210 -3.13 9.15 -17.33
C ASN A 210 -4.60 9.41 -17.71
N VAL A 211 -5.07 10.64 -17.50
CA VAL A 211 -6.43 11.10 -17.81
C VAL A 211 -6.46 12.49 -18.39
N LYS A 212 -7.55 12.84 -19.10
CA LYS A 212 -7.72 14.08 -19.87
C LYS A 212 -7.90 15.36 -19.04
N PHE A 213 -8.09 15.23 -17.74
CA PHE A 213 -8.42 16.35 -16.87
C PHE A 213 -7.20 16.75 -16.06
N ASP A 214 -7.11 18.03 -15.72
CA ASP A 214 -6.04 18.54 -14.89
C ASP A 214 -6.18 18.02 -13.46
N LEU A 215 -5.04 17.85 -12.78
CA LEU A 215 -4.96 17.35 -11.42
C LEU A 215 -4.18 18.34 -10.54
N VAL A 216 -4.71 18.64 -9.35
CA VAL A 216 -4.05 19.53 -8.39
C VAL A 216 -3.35 18.68 -7.31
N VAL A 217 -2.02 18.86 -7.15
CA VAL A 217 -1.14 18.02 -6.30
C VAL A 217 -0.20 18.89 -5.46
N THR A 218 -0.77 19.78 -4.66
CA THR A 218 0.00 20.80 -3.92
C THR A 218 0.50 20.31 -2.57
N SER A 219 1.40 21.08 -1.96
CA SER A 219 1.95 20.85 -0.62
C SER A 219 2.73 19.55 -0.47
N ASN A 220 3.21 18.96 -1.57
CA ASN A 220 4.11 17.82 -1.55
C ASN A 220 5.57 18.28 -1.67
N TRP A 221 6.50 17.49 -1.14
CA TRP A 221 7.92 17.67 -1.41
C TRP A 221 8.35 16.71 -2.51
N TRP A 222 8.96 17.25 -3.57
CA TRP A 222 9.31 16.48 -4.78
C TRP A 222 10.78 16.01 -4.81
N GLY A 223 11.56 16.37 -3.77
CA GLY A 223 12.99 16.03 -3.63
C GLY A 223 13.92 17.24 -3.73
N ASN A 224 13.46 18.32 -4.34
CA ASN A 224 14.13 19.61 -4.47
C ASN A 224 13.07 20.73 -4.61
N SER A 225 13.52 21.97 -4.79
CA SER A 225 12.66 23.15 -5.05
C SER A 225 12.85 23.74 -6.46
N ASP A 226 13.58 23.06 -7.35
CA ASP A 226 13.78 23.53 -8.73
C ASP A 226 12.60 23.07 -9.60
N THR A 227 11.79 24.01 -10.07
CA THR A 227 10.57 23.69 -10.84
C THR A 227 10.84 22.93 -12.14
N THR A 228 12.03 23.07 -12.72
CA THR A 228 12.45 22.29 -13.90
C THR A 228 12.74 20.85 -13.51
N GLU A 229 13.44 20.63 -12.40
CA GLU A 229 13.71 19.28 -11.88
C GLU A 229 12.41 18.58 -11.42
N ILE A 230 11.48 19.32 -10.81
CA ILE A 230 10.16 18.81 -10.42
C ILE A 230 9.35 18.42 -11.66
N ALA A 231 9.31 19.28 -12.69
CA ALA A 231 8.61 18.97 -13.93
C ALA A 231 9.16 17.69 -14.60
N ASN A 232 10.47 17.46 -14.59
CA ASN A 232 11.09 16.27 -15.20
C ASN A 232 10.68 14.93 -14.58
N VAL A 233 10.17 14.92 -13.34
CA VAL A 233 9.71 13.69 -12.67
C VAL A 233 8.19 13.54 -12.70
N ILE A 234 7.48 14.49 -13.31
CA ILE A 234 6.04 14.42 -13.57
C ILE A 234 5.87 14.05 -15.04
N VAL A 235 4.95 13.13 -15.34
CA VAL A 235 4.50 12.89 -16.73
C VAL A 235 3.06 13.32 -16.85
N ASP A 236 2.82 14.37 -17.63
CA ASP A 236 1.49 14.93 -17.85
C ASP A 236 1.31 15.49 -19.28
N GLY A 237 0.30 16.32 -19.50
CA GLY A 237 -0.01 16.94 -20.78
C GLY A 237 1.05 17.89 -21.33
N ALA A 238 2.04 18.27 -20.52
CA ALA A 238 3.23 19.02 -20.95
C ALA A 238 4.29 18.12 -21.60
N ASP A 239 4.16 16.79 -21.50
CA ASP A 239 5.14 15.79 -21.98
C ASP A 239 4.61 14.95 -23.16
N PRO A 240 4.23 15.54 -24.31
CA PRO A 240 3.56 14.81 -25.39
C PRO A 240 4.38 13.65 -25.97
N VAL A 241 5.71 13.68 -25.82
CA VAL A 241 6.62 12.61 -26.28
C VAL A 241 6.58 11.37 -25.36
N LEU A 242 6.20 11.56 -24.09
CA LEU A 242 6.09 10.49 -23.08
C LEU A 242 4.66 9.96 -22.93
N THR A 243 3.69 10.56 -23.64
CA THR A 243 2.27 10.20 -23.57
C THR A 243 1.82 9.59 -24.90
N THR A 244 0.93 8.61 -24.84
CA THR A 244 0.35 7.95 -26.03
C THR A 244 -1.03 8.50 -26.40
N LYS A 245 -1.58 9.37 -25.55
CA LYS A 245 -2.91 9.96 -25.67
C LYS A 245 -2.89 11.36 -25.08
N GLN A 246 -3.80 12.23 -25.53
CA GLN A 246 -4.00 13.53 -24.90
C GLN A 246 -4.44 13.33 -23.44
N ILE A 247 -3.69 13.92 -22.51
CA ILE A 247 -3.95 13.93 -21.07
C ILE A 247 -3.90 15.36 -20.53
N GLY A 248 -4.41 15.59 -19.32
CA GLY A 248 -4.36 16.87 -18.62
C GLY A 248 -3.00 17.15 -18.01
N THR A 249 -2.89 18.28 -17.32
CA THR A 249 -1.67 18.75 -16.66
C THR A 249 -1.76 18.64 -15.13
N VAL A 250 -0.62 18.61 -14.47
CA VAL A 250 -0.50 18.52 -13.01
C VAL A 250 -0.11 19.88 -12.45
N HIS A 251 -1.00 20.47 -11.67
CA HIS A 251 -0.75 21.69 -10.91
C HIS A 251 -0.16 21.33 -9.55
N TYR A 252 1.17 21.35 -9.44
CA TYR A 252 1.89 20.97 -8.23
C TYR A 252 2.30 22.14 -7.34
N GLU A 253 2.05 23.39 -7.76
CA GLU A 253 2.33 24.60 -6.98
C GLU A 253 1.11 25.04 -6.12
N PRO A 254 1.33 25.48 -4.86
CA PRO A 254 2.61 25.52 -4.16
C PRO A 254 3.09 24.12 -3.75
N PHE A 255 4.40 23.89 -3.74
CA PHE A 255 5.04 22.68 -3.22
C PHE A 255 5.85 23.00 -1.96
N ALA A 256 6.22 21.96 -1.20
CA ALA A 256 7.04 22.13 0.01
C ALA A 256 8.52 22.32 -0.36
N ASP A 257 9.20 23.29 0.27
CA ASP A 257 10.63 23.56 0.02
C ASP A 257 11.57 22.53 0.65
N THR A 258 11.10 21.82 1.67
CA THR A 258 11.87 20.83 2.40
C THR A 258 11.06 19.57 2.58
N ARG A 259 11.78 18.46 2.81
CA ARG A 259 11.18 17.19 3.22
C ARG A 259 10.18 17.37 4.35
N ILE A 260 9.03 16.75 4.20
CA ILE A 260 7.95 16.73 5.19
C ILE A 260 8.36 15.76 6.30
N ALA A 261 8.66 16.32 7.47
CA ALA A 261 9.33 15.61 8.55
C ALA A 261 8.47 14.51 9.20
N ASP A 262 7.16 14.72 9.29
CA ASP A 262 6.20 13.80 9.89
C ASP A 262 5.54 12.86 8.86
N ALA A 263 6.01 12.87 7.62
CA ALA A 263 5.59 11.93 6.57
C ALA A 263 6.40 10.62 6.61
N GLY A 264 5.72 9.53 6.25
CA GLY A 264 6.24 8.18 6.23
C GLY A 264 5.94 7.36 7.47
N PHE A 265 6.54 6.17 7.50
CA PHE A 265 6.41 5.24 8.61
C PHE A 265 7.01 5.84 9.90
N PRO A 266 6.21 6.04 10.97
CA PRO A 266 6.63 6.85 12.11
C PRO A 266 7.47 6.10 13.15
N TYR A 267 7.67 4.79 12.99
CA TYR A 267 8.32 3.93 14.01
C TYR A 267 9.61 3.25 13.50
N PRO A 268 10.62 3.99 12.99
CA PRO A 268 11.78 3.41 12.30
C PRO A 268 12.57 2.37 13.12
N GLY A 269 12.51 2.42 14.45
CA GLY A 269 13.11 1.41 15.33
C GLY A 269 12.56 -0.01 15.11
N LEU A 270 11.32 -0.14 14.63
CA LEU A 270 10.69 -1.42 14.29
C LEU A 270 11.19 -2.02 12.96
N LEU A 271 11.91 -1.25 12.15
CA LEU A 271 12.42 -1.71 10.84
C LEU A 271 13.85 -2.26 10.89
N THR A 272 14.49 -2.28 12.06
CA THR A 272 15.92 -2.62 12.24
C THR A 272 16.32 -4.03 11.78
N GLY A 273 15.36 -4.96 11.65
CA GLY A 273 15.57 -6.32 11.14
C GLY A 273 15.15 -6.55 9.67
N LEU A 274 14.53 -5.57 9.01
CA LEU A 274 14.20 -5.69 7.60
C LEU A 274 15.50 -5.54 6.79
N LYS A 275 15.94 -6.62 6.14
CA LYS A 275 17.06 -6.55 5.18
C LYS A 275 16.74 -5.45 4.17
N LYS A 276 17.67 -4.51 3.98
CA LYS A 276 17.54 -3.43 3.00
C LYS A 276 17.34 -4.03 1.61
#